data_AF-A0A317YN47-F1
#
_entry.id   AF-A0A317YN47-F1
#
_cell.length_a   1.000
_cell.length_b   1.000
_cell.length_c   1.000
_cell.angle_alpha   90.00
_cell.angle_beta   90.00
_cell.angle_gamma   90.00
#
_symmetry.space_group_name_H-M   'P 1'
#
loop_
_entity.id
_entity.type
_entity.pdbx_description
1 polymer ?
#
loop_
_entity_poly.entity_id
_entity_poly.type
_entity_poly.pdbx_seq_one_letter_code
_entity_poly.pdbx_strand_id
1 'polypeptide(L)' 'HIGIDTVKLNGEGFESLINVDEKVTQGQPLMKVNLAYLKAHAPSIVTPMIITNLENKKLVIEDVQDADPGKLIMTVK' A
#
# COMPACT_ATOMS: atom_id res chain seq x y z
N HIS A 1 1.73 0.11 3.77
CA HIS A 1 2.56 1.19 4.33
C HIS A 1 3.28 1.85 3.16
N ILE A 2 2.98 3.10 2.79
CA ILE A 2 3.50 3.70 1.55
C ILE A 2 4.87 4.33 1.80
N GLY A 3 5.91 3.78 1.16
CA GLY A 3 7.31 4.15 1.38
C GLY A 3 7.88 3.68 2.72
N ILE A 4 9.15 3.98 3.00
CA ILE A 4 9.83 3.72 4.28
C ILE A 4 10.20 5.06 4.92
N ASP A 5 10.02 5.19 6.23
CA ASP A 5 10.29 6.42 7.00
C ASP A 5 9.51 7.67 6.53
N THR A 6 8.43 7.48 5.77
CA THR A 6 7.62 8.56 5.16
C THR A 6 6.83 9.38 6.18
N VAL A 7 6.71 8.93 7.42
CA VAL A 7 6.14 9.73 8.52
C VAL A 7 6.88 11.06 8.72
N LYS A 8 8.19 11.10 8.42
CA LYS A 8 9.02 12.31 8.51
C LYS A 8 8.61 13.41 7.52
N LEU A 9 7.82 13.07 6.51
CA LEU A 9 7.29 14.02 5.52
C LEU A 9 6.07 14.79 6.02
N ASN A 10 5.55 14.50 7.21
CA ASN A 10 4.40 15.19 7.82
C ASN A 10 3.16 15.30 6.89
N GLY A 11 2.96 14.29 6.03
CA GLY A 11 1.85 14.25 5.06
C GLY A 11 2.13 14.93 3.72
N GLU A 12 3.28 15.59 3.53
CA GLU A 12 3.62 16.17 2.23
C GLU A 12 3.76 15.09 1.15
N GLY A 13 3.11 15.32 0.01
CA GLY A 13 3.04 14.36 -1.09
C GLY A 13 1.95 13.29 -0.95
N PHE A 14 1.09 13.37 0.07
CA PHE A 14 -0.04 12.47 0.29
C PHE A 14 -1.37 13.24 0.34
N GLU A 15 -2.40 12.73 -0.31
CA GLU A 15 -3.79 13.22 -0.22
C GLU A 15 -4.71 12.03 0.02
N SER A 16 -5.29 11.92 1.22
CA SER A 16 -6.27 10.88 1.52
C SER A 16 -7.57 11.14 0.76
N LEU A 17 -8.11 10.10 0.12
CA LEU A 17 -9.37 10.16 -0.63
C LEU A 17 -10.55 9.55 0.13
N ILE A 18 -10.29 9.00 1.31
CA ILE A 18 -11.25 8.32 2.17
C ILE A 18 -11.13 8.81 3.60
N ASN A 19 -12.15 8.51 4.40
CA ASN A 19 -12.18 8.79 5.82
C ASN A 19 -11.87 7.54 6.66
N VAL A 20 -11.51 7.76 7.93
CA VAL A 20 -11.39 6.68 8.92
C VAL A 20 -12.75 5.97 9.05
N ASP A 21 -12.69 4.65 9.22
CA ASP A 21 -13.86 3.74 9.32
C ASP A 21 -14.74 3.64 8.06
N GLU A 22 -14.36 4.29 6.96
CA GLU A 22 -15.07 4.18 5.68
C GLU A 22 -14.93 2.77 5.08
N LYS A 23 -16.05 2.17 4.66
CA LYS A 23 -16.05 0.88 3.95
C LYS A 23 -15.64 1.09 2.49
N VAL A 24 -14.70 0.29 2.02
CA VAL A 24 -14.15 0.40 0.65
C VAL A 24 -14.38 -0.88 -0.14
N THR A 25 -14.31 -0.76 -1.47
CA THR A 25 -14.42 -1.89 -2.40
C THR A 25 -13.15 -2.07 -3.22
N GLN A 26 -12.95 -3.25 -3.81
CA GLN A 26 -11.76 -3.52 -4.63
C GLN A 26 -11.67 -2.53 -5.79
N GLY A 27 -10.49 -1.91 -5.96
CA GLY A 27 -10.24 -0.93 -7.01
C GLY A 27 -10.60 0.51 -6.63
N GLN A 28 -11.25 0.76 -5.49
CA GLN A 28 -11.51 2.12 -5.01
C GLN A 28 -10.19 2.83 -4.64
N PRO A 29 -9.92 4.03 -5.18
CA PRO A 29 -8.76 4.82 -4.80
C PRO A 29 -8.82 5.24 -3.33
N LEU A 30 -7.73 5.03 -2.59
CA LEU A 30 -7.65 5.37 -1.15
C LEU A 30 -6.81 6.63 -0.89
N MET A 31 -5.80 6.86 -1.72
CA MET A 31 -4.77 7.87 -1.50
C MET A 31 -4.20 8.30 -2.85
N LYS A 32 -4.01 9.61 -3.07
CA LYS A 32 -3.11 10.10 -4.13
C LYS A 32 -1.73 10.34 -3.55
N VAL A 33 -0.71 9.97 -4.31
CA VAL A 33 0.68 10.04 -3.87
C VAL A 33 1.52 10.73 -4.94
N ASN A 34 2.28 11.75 -4.54
CA ASN A 34 3.27 12.38 -5.41
C ASN A 34 4.58 11.57 -5.37
N LEU A 35 4.68 10.57 -6.25
CA LEU A 35 5.86 9.69 -6.30
C LEU A 35 7.17 10.44 -6.58
N ALA A 36 7.13 11.54 -7.35
CA ALA A 36 8.34 12.33 -7.61
C ALA A 36 8.84 13.00 -6.32
N TYR A 37 7.93 13.57 -5.54
CA TYR A 37 8.26 14.14 -4.23
C TYR A 37 8.79 13.07 -3.27
N LEU A 38 8.10 11.93 -3.16
CA LEU A 38 8.53 10.83 -2.28
C LEU A 38 9.92 10.29 -2.68
N LYS A 39 10.20 10.11 -3.96
CA LYS A 39 11.53 9.65 -4.43
C LYS A 39 12.67 10.61 -4.05
N ALA A 40 12.38 11.90 -3.95
CA ALA A 40 13.37 12.92 -3.61
C ALA A 40 13.55 13.11 -2.09
N HIS A 41 12.52 12.82 -1.28
CA HIS A 41 12.51 13.18 0.15
C HIS A 41 12.39 11.97 1.10
N ALA A 42 12.05 10.78 0.61
CA ALA A 42 11.97 9.56 1.41
C ALA A 42 13.14 8.61 1.09
N PRO A 43 13.64 7.85 2.07
CA PRO A 43 14.68 6.83 1.84
C PRO A 43 14.29 5.75 0.82
N SER A 44 12.99 5.43 0.73
CA SER A 44 12.48 4.44 -0.21
C SER A 44 10.99 4.65 -0.47
N ILE A 45 10.59 4.36 -1.71
CA ILE A 45 9.18 4.33 -2.14
C ILE A 45 8.59 2.91 -2.13
N VAL A 46 9.37 1.90 -1.76
CA VAL A 46 8.87 0.53 -1.58
C VAL A 46 7.72 0.58 -0.59
N THR A 47 6.61 -0.05 -0.95
CA THR A 47 5.36 0.00 -0.19
C THR A 47 5.06 -1.39 0.37
N PRO A 48 5.43 -1.68 1.64
CA PRO A 48 5.10 -2.96 2.25
C PRO A 48 3.58 -3.20 2.31
N MET A 49 3.18 -4.38 1.87
CA MET A 49 1.86 -4.94 2.07
C MET A 49 1.98 -6.14 3.01
N ILE A 50 1.23 -6.12 4.10
CA ILE A 50 1.28 -7.14 5.16
C ILE A 50 -0.13 -7.53 5.57
N ILE A 51 -0.27 -8.77 6.03
CA ILE A 51 -1.49 -9.25 6.70
C ILE A 51 -1.17 -9.30 8.19
N THR A 52 -1.81 -8.43 8.97
CA THR A 52 -1.52 -8.27 10.40
C THR A 52 -2.18 -9.34 11.28
N ASN A 53 -3.16 -10.07 10.75
CA ASN A 53 -4.00 -11.03 11.48
C ASN A 53 -4.02 -12.41 10.78
N LEU A 54 -2.84 -12.95 10.45
CA LEU A 54 -2.73 -14.21 9.71
C LEU A 54 -3.08 -15.46 10.55
N GLU A 55 -2.85 -15.44 11.87
CA GLU A 55 -3.13 -16.56 12.79
C GLU A 55 -2.76 -17.94 12.22
N ASN A 56 -3.70 -18.91 12.22
CA ASN A 56 -3.51 -20.28 11.73
C ASN A 56 -3.73 -20.42 10.22
N LYS A 57 -3.86 -19.31 9.49
CA LYS A 57 -4.06 -19.32 8.03
C LYS A 57 -2.74 -19.38 7.30
N LYS A 58 -2.77 -19.91 6.08
CA LYS A 58 -1.60 -19.96 5.20
C LYS A 58 -1.66 -18.82 4.21
N LEU A 59 -0.57 -18.04 4.13
CA LEU A 59 -0.35 -17.11 3.04
C LEU A 59 0.31 -17.83 1.87
N VAL A 60 -0.29 -17.74 0.69
CA VAL A 60 0.29 -18.16 -0.58
C VAL A 60 0.56 -16.89 -1.39
N ILE A 61 1.80 -16.75 -1.86
CA ILE A 61 2.23 -15.61 -2.69
C ILE A 61 2.35 -16.11 -4.12
N GLU A 62 1.73 -15.37 -5.05
CA GLU A 62 1.83 -15.67 -6.48
C GLU A 62 3.20 -15.20 -7.01
N ASP A 63 3.77 -15.93 -7.98
CA ASP A 63 5.01 -15.51 -8.64
C ASP A 63 4.72 -14.36 -9.62
N VAL A 64 4.77 -13.13 -9.10
CA VAL A 64 4.40 -11.91 -9.81
C VAL A 64 5.58 -10.96 -9.84
N GLN A 65 6.10 -10.70 -11.05
CA GLN A 65 7.15 -9.69 -11.27
C GLN A 65 6.55 -8.28 -11.40
N ASP A 66 5.48 -8.16 -12.19
CA ASP A 66 4.74 -6.90 -12.39
C ASP A 66 3.26 -7.06 -12.05
N ALA A 67 2.67 -6.04 -11.42
CA ALA A 67 1.28 -6.04 -11.01
C ALA A 67 0.54 -4.77 -11.45
N ASP A 68 -0.54 -4.98 -12.19
CA ASP A 68 -1.54 -3.95 -12.48
C ASP A 68 -2.59 -3.86 -11.36
N PRO A 69 -3.29 -2.71 -11.22
CA PRO A 69 -4.40 -2.58 -10.29
C PRO A 69 -5.43 -3.70 -10.47
N GLY A 70 -5.75 -4.39 -9.37
CA GLY A 70 -6.72 -5.49 -9.36
C GLY A 70 -6.15 -6.88 -9.63
N LYS A 71 -4.86 -7.00 -10.02
CA LYS A 71 -4.20 -8.30 -10.18
C LYS A 71 -4.07 -9.03 -8.84
N LEU A 72 -4.34 -10.33 -8.84
CA LEU A 72 -4.13 -11.19 -7.68
C LEU A 72 -2.62 -11.37 -7.43
N ILE A 73 -2.17 -11.09 -6.21
CA ILE A 73 -0.75 -11.22 -5.80
C ILE A 73 -0.55 -12.15 -4.60
N MET A 74 -1.59 -12.33 -3.78
CA MET A 74 -1.56 -13.12 -2.57
C MET A 74 -2.92 -13.73 -2.28
N THR A 75 -2.93 -14.96 -1.78
CA THR A 75 -4.12 -15.67 -1.32
C THR A 75 -3.95 -16.11 0.12
N VAL A 76 -4.92 -15.81 0.98
CA VAL A 76 -4.98 -16.33 2.35
C VAL A 76 -5.92 -17.54 2.37
N LYS A 77 -5.42 -18.70 2.84
CA LYS A 77 -6.16 -19.95 2.96
C LYS A 77 -6.36 -20.34 4.41
#